data_AF-A0A928UWH2-F1
#
_entry.id   AF-A0A928UWH2-F1
#
_cell.length_a   1.000
_cell.length_b   1.000
_cell.length_c   1.000
_cell.angle_alpha   90.00
_cell.angle_beta   90.00
_cell.angle_gamma   90.00
#
_symmetry.space_group_name_H-M   'P 1'
#
loop_
_entity.id
_entity.type
_entity.pdbx_description
1 polymer ?
#
loop_
_entity_poly.entity_id
_entity_poly.type
_entity_poly.pdbx_seq_one_letter_code
_entity_poly.pdbx_strand_id
1 'polypeptide(L)' 'MTYSIDRPDLKLPADNILLHSCCAPCVGELMEGILEAGGKMTVFFYNPNIH' A
#
# COMPACT_ATOMS: atom_id res chain seq x y z
N MET A 1 20.00 10.15 -9.41
CA MET A 1 20.42 10.04 -8.00
C MET A 1 19.57 8.95 -7.38
N THR A 2 20.04 7.71 -7.36
CA THR A 2 19.28 6.57 -6.81
C THR A 2 19.69 6.40 -5.36
N TYR A 3 18.80 6.79 -4.44
CA TYR A 3 18.96 6.49 -3.02
C TYR A 3 18.52 5.05 -2.77
N SER A 4 19.33 4.28 -2.04
CA SER A 4 18.91 3.00 -1.48
C SER A 4 18.17 3.26 -0.17
N ILE A 5 16.86 3.06 -0.16
CA ILE A 5 16.06 3.08 1.07
C ILE A 5 16.11 1.68 1.66
N ASP A 6 16.71 1.54 2.85
CA ASP A 6 16.70 0.30 3.61
C ASP A 6 15.32 0.18 4.27
N ARG A 7 14.47 -0.72 3.76
CA ARG A 7 13.11 -0.93 4.26
C ARG A 7 13.12 -2.03 5.32
N PRO A 8 12.50 -1.81 6.48
CA PRO A 8 12.35 -2.87 7.48
C PRO A 8 11.50 -4.01 6.90
N ASP A 9 11.78 -5.24 7.32
CA ASP A 9 11.03 -6.41 6.90
C ASP A 9 9.55 -6.28 7.32
N LEU A 10 8.66 -6.14 6.34
CA LEU A 10 7.25 -5.87 6.58
C LEU A 10 6.50 -7.18 6.81
N LYS A 11 6.20 -7.46 8.08
CA LYS A 11 5.37 -8.62 8.43
C LYS A 11 3.89 -8.33 8.17
N LEU A 12 3.31 -8.99 7.17
CA LEU A 12 1.92 -8.79 6.80
C LEU A 12 0.96 -9.44 7.81
N PRO A 13 -0.19 -8.80 8.10
CA PRO A 13 -1.21 -9.36 8.99
C PRO A 13 -2.03 -10.46 8.33
N ALA A 14 -2.07 -10.52 7.00
CA ALA A 14 -2.79 -11.51 6.20
C ALA A 14 -2.26 -11.54 4.75
N ASP A 15 -2.53 -12.63 4.03
CA ASP A 15 -2.14 -12.78 2.62
C ASP A 15 -2.93 -11.86 1.67
N ASN A 16 -4.17 -11.52 2.03
CA ASN A 16 -5.05 -10.65 1.24
C ASN A 16 -5.44 -9.42 2.06
N ILE A 17 -5.09 -8.24 1.58
CA ILE A 17 -5.29 -6.96 2.25
C ILE A 17 -6.29 -6.12 1.46
N LEU A 18 -7.35 -5.64 2.13
CA LEU A 18 -8.24 -4.63 1.56
C LEU A 18 -7.76 -3.24 1.99
N LEU A 19 -7.32 -2.42 1.04
CA LEU A 19 -6.84 -1.07 1.30
C LEU A 19 -7.89 -0.05 0.88
N HIS A 20 -8.49 0.62 1.85
CA HIS A 20 -9.32 1.80 1.60
C HIS A 20 -8.42 3.00 1.33
N SER A 21 -8.56 3.64 0.16
CA SER A 21 -7.79 4.83 -0.20
C SER A 21 -8.70 5.91 -0.77
N CYS A 22 -8.72 7.08 -0.16
CA CYS A 22 -9.44 8.25 -0.67
C CYS A 22 -8.63 9.01 -1.73
N CYS A 23 -7.29 8.91 -1.71
CA CYS A 23 -6.35 9.52 -2.66
C CYS A 23 -5.06 8.66 -2.76
N ALA A 24 -4.52 8.51 -3.98
CA ALA A 24 -3.38 7.62 -4.26
C ALA A 24 -1.97 8.08 -3.78
N PRO A 25 -1.62 9.37 -3.61
CA PRO A 25 -0.21 9.73 -3.43
C PRO A 25 0.35 9.32 -2.07
N CYS A 26 -0.50 9.17 -1.04
CA CYS A 26 -0.08 8.85 0.32
C CYS A 26 0.03 7.35 0.61
N VAL A 27 -0.47 6.49 -0.28
CA VAL A 27 -0.47 5.03 -0.07
C VAL A 27 0.59 4.31 -0.89
N GLY A 28 1.30 5.01 -1.78
CA GLY A 28 2.26 4.42 -2.73
C GLY A 28 3.36 3.62 -2.05
N GLU A 29 4.06 4.21 -1.07
CA GLU A 29 5.11 3.48 -0.32
C GLU A 29 4.56 2.26 0.41
N LEU A 30 3.33 2.33 0.93
CA LEU A 30 2.71 1.21 1.62
C LEU A 30 2.38 0.08 0.65
N MET A 31 1.86 0.43 -0.54
CA MET A 31 1.56 -0.51 -1.61
C MET A 31 2.82 -1.24 -2.09
N GLU A 32 3.92 -0.51 -2.27
CA GLU A 32 5.21 -1.09 -2.64
C GLU A 32 5.71 -2.05 -1.56
N GLY A 33 5.67 -1.65 -0.29
CA GLY A 33 6.08 -2.52 0.83
C GLY A 33 5.24 -3.80 0.93
N ILE A 34 3.93 -3.72 0.69
CA ILE A 34 3.05 -4.91 0.68
C ILE A 34 3.42 -5.87 -0.46
N LEU A 35 3.73 -5.34 -1.65
CA LEU A 35 4.15 -6.14 -2.79
C LEU A 35 5.53 -6.79 -2.56
N GLU A 36 6.48 -6.03 -2.01
CA GLU A 36 7.83 -6.52 -1.66
C GLU A 36 7.76 -7.65 -0.61
N ALA A 37 6.82 -7.56 0.34
CA ALA A 37 6.54 -8.60 1.33
C ALA A 37 5.77 -9.81 0.78
N GLY A 38 5.43 -9.84 -0.52
CA GLY A 38 4.71 -10.94 -1.17
C GLY A 38 3.20 -10.97 -0.92
N GLY A 39 2.64 -9.90 -0.37
CA GLY A 39 1.21 -9.77 -0.08
C GLY A 39 0.37 -9.48 -1.32
N LYS A 40 -0.90 -9.89 -1.27
CA LYS A 40 -1.91 -9.50 -2.25
C LYS A 40 -2.76 -8.38 -1.66
N MET A 41 -2.98 -7.32 -2.43
CA MET A 41 -3.84 -6.22 -2.03
C MET A 41 -4.95 -5.97 -3.05
N THR A 42 -6.11 -5.58 -2.54
CA THR A 42 -7.22 -5.03 -3.32
C THR A 42 -7.43 -3.60 -2.86
N VAL A 43 -7.48 -2.66 -3.81
CA VAL A 43 -7.66 -1.24 -3.51
C VAL A 43 -9.13 -0.87 -3.66
N PHE A 44 -9.71 -0.33 -2.60
CA PHE A 44 -11.04 0.26 -2.62
C PHE A 44 -10.92 1.78 -2.62
N PHE A 45 -11.13 2.38 -3.79
CA PHE A 45 -11.19 3.83 -3.94
C PHE A 45 -12.58 4.33 -3.60
N TYR A 46 -12.68 5.10 -2.52
CA TYR A 46 -13.93 5.74 -2.13
C TYR A 46 -13.66 7.09 -1.48
N ASN A 47 -14.27 8.14 -2.02
CA ASN A 47 -14.28 9.45 -1.42
C ASN A 47 -15.74 9.90 -1.24
N PRO A 48 -16.28 9.90 -0.01
CA PRO A 48 -17.68 10.27 0.24
C PRO A 48 -18.00 11.72 -0.09
N ASN A 49 -16.99 12.56 -0.33
CA ASN A 49 -17.15 13.99 -0.62
C ASN A 49 -17.19 14.31 -2.13
N ILE A 50 -16.96 13.33 -3.01
CA ILE A 50 -17.00 13.50 -4.47
C ILE A 50 -18.02 12.50 -5.01
N HIS A 51 -19.20 12.99 -5.42
CA HIS A 51 -20.27 12.17 -6.00
C HIS A 51 -20.09 11.99 -7.51
#